data_AF-A0A1Y1KXR8-F1
#
_entry.id   AF-A0A1Y1KXR8-F1
#
_cell.length_a   1.000
_cell.length_b   1.000
_cell.length_c   1.000
_cell.angle_alpha   90.00
_cell.angle_beta   90.00
_cell.angle_gamma   90.00
#
_symmetry.space_group_name_H-M   'P 1'
#
loop_
_entity.id
_entity.type
_entity.pdbx_description
1 polymer ?
#
loop_
_entity_poly.entity_id
_entity_poly.type
_entity_poly.pdbx_seq_one_letter_code
_entity_poly.pdbx_strand_id
1 'polypeptide(L)'
;PKRGYFYRSWMLVVQCVQMGKDLGLDEHFEDHQAGISCGFPAAECRLRTRIWQTIFVCENMVGAPQGRHDLSVNHESVDFKPPRPIPGGDECEYHVSRNFTYLARILRNIRKMSIAYAKLRRTKDWAVNPEFQQLEQMISAYLPELPSDMTINFPPDSSPPYLPSSFLGNLHSYYYLLQILYHRPVLSFLDPTANEAQWKHHMMMCYNSAKALCRLQEATLKQYGLVDLQSMQRGFSFALYAGLSCIVIHLVAIVSPDPDLNSDAREYFERHMRLMETVMEAWPMPDLQKQVDAIREAFSADIGRPFVLKPSFPYGSP
;
A
#
# COMPACT_ATOMS: atom_id res chain seq x y z
N PRO A 1 -17.67 -11.48 -6.93
CA PRO A 1 -16.72 -12.50 -6.44
C PRO A 1 -17.34 -13.91 -6.45
N LYS A 2 -16.68 -14.92 -7.04
CA LYS A 2 -17.08 -16.32 -6.85
C LYS A 2 -17.07 -16.63 -5.34
N ARG A 3 -18.01 -17.47 -4.87
CA ARG A 3 -18.08 -17.93 -3.46
C ARG A 3 -16.82 -18.76 -3.14
N GLY A 4 -15.74 -18.10 -2.72
CA GLY A 4 -14.44 -18.69 -2.38
C GLY A 4 -13.86 -18.09 -1.09
N TYR A 5 -12.58 -18.37 -0.82
CA TYR A 5 -11.90 -17.94 0.42
C TYR A 5 -12.06 -16.43 0.72
N PHE A 6 -11.95 -15.58 -0.30
CA PHE A 6 -12.08 -14.12 -0.18
C PHE A 6 -13.46 -13.63 0.26
N TYR A 7 -14.51 -14.36 -0.14
CA TYR A 7 -15.85 -14.08 0.33
C TYR A 7 -15.96 -14.36 1.83
N ARG A 8 -15.33 -15.42 2.34
CA ARG A 8 -15.33 -15.74 3.77
C ARG A 8 -14.55 -14.69 4.58
N SER A 9 -13.34 -14.32 4.15
CA SER A 9 -12.56 -13.28 4.84
C SER A 9 -13.31 -11.95 4.87
N TRP A 10 -13.96 -11.57 3.77
CA TRP A 10 -14.79 -10.36 3.75
C TRP A 10 -16.01 -10.47 4.66
N MET A 11 -16.72 -11.60 4.66
CA MET A 11 -17.86 -11.81 5.55
C MET A 11 -17.45 -11.71 7.03
N LEU A 12 -16.27 -12.22 7.41
CA LEU A 12 -15.74 -12.03 8.77
C LEU A 12 -15.54 -10.56 9.09
N VAL A 13 -14.98 -9.78 8.16
CA VAL A 13 -14.83 -8.34 8.36
C VAL A 13 -16.19 -7.64 8.48
N VAL A 14 -17.19 -8.02 7.68
CA VAL A 14 -18.57 -7.51 7.83
C VAL A 14 -19.12 -7.79 9.22
N GLN A 15 -18.90 -8.99 9.76
CA GLN A 15 -19.30 -9.30 11.14
C GLN A 15 -18.53 -8.46 12.17
N CYS A 16 -17.24 -8.22 11.97
CA CYS A 16 -16.47 -7.31 12.84
C CYS A 16 -17.04 -5.89 12.80
N VAL A 17 -17.47 -5.39 11.64
CA VAL A 17 -18.14 -4.09 11.53
C VAL A 17 -19.44 -4.08 12.33
N GLN A 18 -20.29 -5.10 12.17
CA GLN A 18 -21.55 -5.16 12.91
C GLN A 18 -21.33 -5.23 14.42
N MET A 19 -20.44 -6.09 14.90
CA MET A 19 -20.10 -6.18 16.31
C MET A 19 -19.51 -4.86 16.84
N GLY A 20 -18.71 -4.15 16.03
CA GLY A 20 -18.17 -2.85 16.42
C GLY A 20 -19.27 -1.79 16.59
N LYS A 21 -20.29 -1.80 15.72
CA LYS A 21 -21.46 -0.93 15.85
C LYS A 21 -22.32 -1.27 17.06
N ASP A 22 -22.55 -2.56 17.32
CA ASP A 22 -23.29 -3.01 18.51
C ASP A 22 -22.58 -2.62 19.82
N LEU A 23 -21.25 -2.41 19.77
CA LEU A 23 -20.43 -1.90 20.87
C LEU A 23 -20.36 -0.36 20.95
N GLY A 24 -21.04 0.36 20.06
CA GLY A 24 -21.06 1.83 19.96
C GLY A 24 -19.73 2.44 19.48
N LEU A 25 -18.88 1.67 18.78
CA LEU A 25 -17.57 2.16 18.37
C LEU A 25 -17.63 3.20 17.24
N ASP A 26 -18.69 3.18 16.43
CA ASP A 26 -18.93 4.14 15.36
C ASP A 26 -19.49 5.48 15.82
N GLU A 27 -20.05 5.54 17.02
CA GLU A 27 -20.52 6.79 17.64
C GLU A 27 -19.44 7.43 18.54
N HIS A 28 -18.53 6.61 19.05
CA HIS A 28 -17.51 7.00 20.03
C HIS A 28 -16.71 8.26 19.65
N PHE A 29 -16.27 8.38 18.40
CA PHE A 29 -15.51 9.57 17.97
C PHE A 29 -16.37 10.83 17.92
N GLU A 30 -17.61 10.71 17.44
CA GLU A 30 -18.56 11.82 17.36
C GLU A 30 -18.92 12.33 18.76
N ASP A 31 -19.16 11.43 19.71
CA ASP A 31 -19.40 11.76 21.12
C ASP A 31 -18.27 12.61 21.70
N HIS A 32 -17.01 12.19 21.50
CA HIS A 32 -15.85 12.95 21.97
C HIS A 32 -15.72 14.31 21.27
N GLN A 33 -16.09 14.42 19.99
CA GLN A 33 -16.13 15.70 19.30
C GLN A 33 -17.20 16.64 19.86
N ALA A 34 -18.34 16.10 20.30
CA ALA A 34 -19.40 16.82 20.98
C ALA A 34 -19.08 17.14 22.46
N GLY A 35 -17.94 16.68 22.98
CA GLY A 35 -17.55 16.86 24.38
C GLY A 35 -18.30 15.92 25.34
N ILE A 36 -18.95 14.88 24.82
CA ILE A 36 -19.66 13.87 25.59
C ILE A 36 -18.66 12.86 26.14
N SER A 37 -18.72 12.59 27.45
CA SER A 37 -17.86 11.58 28.06
C SER A 37 -18.36 10.17 27.72
N CYS A 38 -17.47 9.33 27.19
CA CYS A 38 -17.75 7.92 26.93
C CYS A 38 -17.90 7.05 28.19
N GLY A 39 -17.64 7.59 29.39
CA GLY A 39 -17.74 6.86 30.66
C GLY A 39 -16.63 5.83 30.92
N PHE A 40 -15.74 5.58 29.96
CA PHE A 40 -14.63 4.64 30.08
C PHE A 40 -13.35 5.29 30.63
N PRO A 41 -12.49 4.53 31.35
CA PRO A 41 -11.14 4.97 31.65
C PRO A 41 -10.36 5.30 30.38
N ALA A 42 -9.38 6.20 30.48
CA ALA A 42 -8.63 6.69 29.32
C ALA A 42 -7.95 5.57 28.51
N ALA A 43 -7.47 4.51 29.18
CA ALA A 43 -6.89 3.35 28.52
C ALA A 43 -7.92 2.56 27.68
N GLU A 44 -9.13 2.36 28.20
CA GLU A 44 -10.20 1.66 27.48
C GLU A 44 -10.77 2.51 26.34
N CYS A 45 -10.93 3.82 26.55
CA CYS A 45 -11.29 4.78 25.50
C CYS A 45 -10.32 4.68 24.30
N ARG A 46 -9.00 4.66 24.56
CA ARG A 46 -8.00 4.48 23.50
C ARG A 46 -8.08 3.13 22.82
N LEU A 47 -8.26 2.05 23.59
CA LEU A 47 -8.42 0.71 23.04
C LEU A 47 -9.61 0.64 22.08
N ARG A 48 -10.76 1.21 22.47
CA ARG A 48 -11.97 1.29 21.63
C ARG A 48 -11.72 2.04 20.32
N THR A 49 -11.06 3.20 20.39
CA THR A 49 -10.64 3.94 19.20
C THR A 49 -9.76 3.10 18.28
N ARG A 50 -8.76 2.40 18.83
CA ARG A 50 -7.86 1.53 18.04
C ARG A 50 -8.58 0.32 17.44
N ILE A 51 -9.54 -0.27 18.15
CA ILE A 51 -10.36 -1.37 17.61
C ILE A 51 -11.15 -0.87 16.40
N TRP A 52 -11.78 0.31 16.49
CA TRP A 52 -12.53 0.86 15.37
C TRP A 52 -11.65 1.20 14.16
N GLN A 53 -10.47 1.80 14.40
CA GLN A 53 -9.45 1.98 13.36
C GLN A 53 -9.03 0.64 12.74
N THR A 54 -8.89 -0.42 13.53
CA THR A 54 -8.50 -1.75 13.03
C THR A 54 -9.57 -2.33 12.13
N ILE A 55 -10.84 -2.24 12.53
CA ILE A 55 -11.98 -2.67 11.72
C ILE A 55 -12.01 -1.87 10.40
N PHE A 56 -11.82 -0.55 10.46
CA PHE A 56 -11.69 0.30 9.28
C PHE A 56 -10.56 -0.18 8.35
N VAL A 57 -9.37 -0.43 8.88
CA VAL A 57 -8.22 -0.94 8.12
C VAL A 57 -8.56 -2.27 7.44
N CYS A 58 -9.10 -3.22 8.18
CA CYS A 58 -9.50 -4.53 7.65
C CYS A 58 -10.54 -4.41 6.54
N GLU A 59 -11.57 -3.58 6.72
CA GLU A 59 -12.63 -3.40 5.72
C GLU A 59 -12.08 -2.81 4.42
N ASN A 60 -11.23 -1.79 4.51
CA ASN A 60 -10.62 -1.18 3.34
C ASN A 60 -9.70 -2.17 2.60
N MET A 61 -8.89 -2.92 3.34
CA MET A 61 -7.84 -3.74 2.74
C MET A 61 -8.31 -5.12 2.31
N VAL A 62 -9.42 -5.63 2.85
CA VAL A 62 -10.03 -6.90 2.44
C VAL A 62 -11.19 -6.67 1.46
N GLY A 63 -12.03 -5.66 1.71
CA GLY A 63 -13.24 -5.38 0.93
C GLY A 63 -12.96 -4.70 -0.41
N ALA A 64 -12.25 -3.57 -0.41
CA ALA A 64 -12.09 -2.74 -1.61
C ALA A 64 -11.40 -3.47 -2.78
N PRO A 65 -10.33 -4.28 -2.57
CA PRO A 65 -9.70 -5.04 -3.66
C PRO A 65 -10.61 -6.07 -4.34
N GLN A 66 -11.74 -6.43 -3.73
CA GLN A 66 -12.74 -7.33 -4.32
C GLN A 66 -13.81 -6.61 -5.15
N GLY A 67 -13.60 -5.32 -5.46
CA GLY A 67 -14.58 -4.49 -6.18
C GLY A 67 -15.78 -4.10 -5.33
N ARG A 68 -15.64 -4.12 -4.00
CA ARG A 68 -16.67 -3.61 -3.08
C ARG A 68 -16.48 -2.11 -2.94
N HIS A 69 -17.52 -1.36 -3.26
CA HIS A 69 -17.53 0.10 -3.18
C HIS A 69 -18.46 0.62 -2.07
N ASP A 70 -19.35 -0.23 -1.57
CA ASP A 70 -20.24 0.05 -0.45
C ASP A 70 -19.61 -0.54 0.83
N LEU A 71 -18.67 0.22 1.42
CA LEU A 71 -17.99 -0.13 2.66
C LEU A 71 -18.79 0.43 3.84
N SER A 72 -19.04 -0.41 4.85
CA SER A 72 -20.00 -0.16 5.93
C SER A 72 -19.46 0.69 7.08
N VAL A 73 -18.14 0.83 7.22
CA VAL A 73 -17.52 1.80 8.14
C VAL A 73 -17.53 3.17 7.48
N ASN A 74 -18.21 4.14 8.09
CA ASN A 74 -18.06 5.54 7.71
C ASN A 74 -16.65 6.01 8.08
N HIS A 75 -15.90 6.55 7.12
CA HIS A 75 -14.58 7.09 7.44
C HIS A 75 -14.63 8.31 8.37
N GLU A 76 -15.76 9.01 8.47
CA GLU A 76 -15.91 10.15 9.37
C GLU A 76 -16.10 9.74 10.84
N SER A 77 -16.53 8.50 11.10
CA SER A 77 -16.62 7.97 12.48
C SER A 77 -15.29 7.46 13.04
N VAL A 78 -14.22 7.51 12.25
CA VAL A 78 -12.90 7.02 12.68
C VAL A 78 -12.06 8.20 13.14
N ASP A 79 -11.58 8.15 14.38
CA ASP A 79 -10.61 9.13 14.85
C ASP A 79 -9.25 8.90 14.17
N PHE A 80 -8.76 9.90 13.45
CA PHE A 80 -7.43 9.88 12.85
C PHE A 80 -6.45 10.81 13.57
N LYS A 81 -6.79 11.37 14.73
CA LYS A 81 -5.87 12.20 15.52
C LYS A 81 -4.94 11.29 16.33
N PRO A 82 -3.63 11.55 16.37
CA PRO A 82 -2.75 10.76 17.23
C PRO A 82 -3.15 11.05 18.68
N PRO A 83 -3.21 10.02 19.55
CA PRO A 83 -3.53 10.24 20.95
C PRO A 83 -2.47 11.14 21.58
N ARG A 84 -2.84 11.82 22.67
CA ARG A 84 -1.88 12.51 23.54
C ARG A 84 -1.34 11.54 24.59
N PRO A 85 -0.08 11.61 25.01
CA PRO A 85 0.43 10.82 26.14
C PRO A 85 -0.41 11.05 27.41
N ILE A 86 -0.57 10.02 28.24
CA ILE A 86 -1.22 10.14 29.56
C ILE A 86 -0.10 10.19 30.60
N PRO A 87 -0.04 11.21 31.48
CA PRO A 87 0.95 11.24 32.56
C PRO A 87 0.89 9.99 33.44
N GLY A 88 2.02 9.30 33.60
CA GLY A 88 2.10 8.04 34.36
C GLY A 88 1.40 6.85 33.68
N GLY A 89 0.98 7.00 32.42
CA GLY A 89 0.38 5.93 31.62
C GLY A 89 1.43 4.98 31.03
N ASP A 90 0.93 3.93 30.37
CA ASP A 90 1.77 2.99 29.65
C ASP A 90 2.27 3.60 28.32
N GLU A 91 3.59 3.85 28.24
CA GLU A 91 4.27 4.34 27.05
C GLU A 91 4.16 3.36 25.87
N CYS A 92 4.16 2.05 26.14
CA CYS A 92 4.03 1.04 25.09
C CYS A 92 2.65 1.14 24.42
N GLU A 93 1.59 1.23 25.22
CA GLU A 93 0.23 1.47 24.71
C GLU A 93 0.18 2.74 23.87
N TYR A 94 0.77 3.84 24.37
CA TYR A 94 0.77 5.12 23.69
C TYR A 94 1.41 4.99 22.30
N HIS A 95 2.59 4.37 22.20
CA HIS A 95 3.28 4.16 20.93
C HIS A 95 2.48 3.26 19.99
N VAL A 96 1.88 2.17 20.48
CA VAL A 96 1.03 1.28 19.66
C VAL A 96 -0.15 2.05 19.09
N SER A 97 -0.90 2.78 19.91
CA SER A 97 -2.05 3.58 19.45
C SER A 97 -1.64 4.69 18.48
N ARG A 98 -0.57 5.43 18.79
CA ARG A 98 -0.06 6.49 17.91
C ARG A 98 0.35 5.94 16.56
N ASN A 99 1.16 4.87 16.55
CA ASN A 99 1.67 4.29 15.32
C ASN A 99 0.53 3.72 14.46
N PHE A 100 -0.46 3.07 15.10
CA PHE A 100 -1.62 2.54 14.41
C PHE A 100 -2.50 3.63 13.79
N THR A 101 -2.65 4.79 14.45
CA THR A 101 -3.33 5.95 13.86
C THR A 101 -2.69 6.37 12.53
N TYR A 102 -1.36 6.36 12.42
CA TYR A 102 -0.67 6.68 11.16
C TYR A 102 -0.90 5.62 10.07
N LEU A 103 -1.03 4.34 10.43
CA LEU A 103 -1.47 3.30 9.50
C LEU A 103 -2.91 3.54 9.03
N ALA A 104 -3.83 3.84 9.96
CA ALA A 104 -5.22 4.12 9.62
C ALA A 104 -5.34 5.34 8.68
N ARG A 105 -4.53 6.39 8.90
CA ARG A 105 -4.45 7.57 8.02
C ARG A 105 -4.06 7.21 6.59
N ILE A 106 -3.03 6.37 6.39
CA ILE A 106 -2.61 6.04 5.03
C ILE A 106 -3.65 5.19 4.29
N LEU A 107 -4.33 4.31 5.01
CA LEU A 107 -5.39 3.50 4.43
C LEU A 107 -6.66 4.31 4.14
N ARG A 108 -6.95 5.34 4.95
CA ARG A 108 -7.95 6.36 4.61
C ARG A 108 -7.59 7.09 3.32
N ASN A 109 -6.32 7.43 3.13
CA ASN A 109 -5.86 8.09 1.92
C ASN A 109 -6.04 7.18 0.69
N ILE A 110 -5.71 5.88 0.81
CA ILE A 110 -5.99 4.87 -0.23
C ILE A 110 -7.49 4.74 -0.52
N ARG A 111 -8.35 4.76 0.51
CA ARG A 111 -9.82 4.74 0.33
C ARG A 111 -10.31 5.95 -0.44
N LYS A 112 -9.94 7.16 -0.02
CA LYS A 112 -10.33 8.42 -0.68
C LYS A 112 -9.89 8.42 -2.15
N MET A 113 -8.65 8.02 -2.41
CA MET A 113 -8.11 7.89 -3.76
C MET A 113 -8.91 6.88 -4.60
N SER A 114 -9.23 5.71 -4.04
CA SER A 114 -10.01 4.68 -4.76
C SER A 114 -11.42 5.17 -5.12
N ILE A 115 -12.07 5.93 -4.23
CA ILE A 115 -13.38 6.54 -4.48
C ILE A 115 -13.29 7.61 -5.57
N ALA A 116 -12.32 8.52 -5.47
CA ALA A 116 -12.11 9.58 -6.46
C ALA A 116 -11.82 8.98 -7.85
N TYR A 117 -11.04 7.90 -7.92
CA TYR A 117 -10.79 7.19 -9.17
C TYR A 117 -12.00 6.53 -9.79
N ALA A 118 -12.87 5.93 -8.98
CA ALA A 118 -14.12 5.35 -9.47
C ALA A 118 -15.02 6.42 -10.13
N LYS A 119 -14.98 7.66 -9.63
CA LYS A 119 -15.64 8.82 -10.25
C LYS A 119 -14.92 9.25 -11.53
N LEU A 120 -13.59 9.41 -11.50
CA LEU A 120 -12.81 9.87 -12.65
C LEU A 120 -12.84 8.96 -13.87
N ARG A 121 -13.02 7.63 -13.71
CA ARG A 121 -13.22 6.76 -14.89
C ARG A 121 -14.40 7.19 -15.78
N ARG A 122 -15.27 8.07 -15.28
CA ARG A 122 -16.42 8.64 -15.99
C ARG A 122 -16.16 10.04 -16.56
N THR A 123 -15.00 10.65 -16.32
CA THR A 123 -14.71 12.06 -16.67
C THR A 123 -13.27 12.21 -17.17
N LYS A 124 -13.06 12.92 -18.29
CA LYS A 124 -11.73 13.04 -18.93
C LYS A 124 -10.80 14.08 -18.29
N ASP A 125 -11.35 15.00 -17.49
CA ASP A 125 -10.62 16.17 -16.98
C ASP A 125 -10.10 15.95 -15.55
N TRP A 126 -9.16 15.03 -15.38
CA TRP A 126 -8.62 14.68 -14.06
C TRP A 126 -7.83 15.83 -13.42
N ALA A 127 -7.09 16.61 -14.21
CA ALA A 127 -6.14 17.62 -13.72
C ALA A 127 -6.82 18.82 -13.04
N VAL A 128 -8.06 19.13 -13.42
CA VAL A 128 -8.86 20.22 -12.84
C VAL A 128 -9.78 19.74 -11.71
N ASN A 129 -9.78 18.44 -11.39
CA ASN A 129 -10.63 17.89 -10.35
C ASN A 129 -10.08 18.26 -8.96
N PRO A 130 -10.80 19.04 -8.14
CA PRO A 130 -10.33 19.45 -6.81
C PRO A 130 -10.07 18.27 -5.87
N GLU A 131 -10.84 17.17 -5.99
CA GLU A 131 -10.60 15.96 -5.19
C GLU A 131 -9.20 15.38 -5.50
N PHE A 132 -8.73 15.46 -6.74
CA PHE A 132 -7.42 14.97 -7.15
C PHE A 132 -6.25 15.81 -6.65
N GLN A 133 -6.41 17.13 -6.65
CA GLN A 133 -5.43 18.06 -6.11
C GLN A 133 -5.31 17.92 -4.58
N GLN A 134 -6.44 17.75 -3.89
CA GLN A 134 -6.44 17.47 -2.45
C GLN A 134 -5.76 16.14 -2.12
N LEU A 135 -5.95 15.11 -2.96
CA LEU A 135 -5.28 13.83 -2.78
C LEU A 135 -3.76 13.97 -2.90
N GLU A 136 -3.26 14.72 -3.87
CA GLU A 136 -1.82 14.96 -4.06
C GLU A 136 -1.19 15.65 -2.85
N GLN A 137 -1.84 16.70 -2.34
CA GLN A 137 -1.40 17.43 -1.16
C GLN A 137 -1.32 16.51 0.06
N MET A 138 -2.38 15.71 0.28
CA MET A 138 -2.47 14.76 1.37
C MET A 138 -1.43 13.63 1.28
N ILE A 139 -1.10 13.17 0.06
CA ILE A 139 -0.04 12.18 -0.17
C ILE A 139 1.32 12.81 0.15
N SER A 140 1.58 14.02 -0.36
CA SER A 140 2.87 14.71 -0.18
C SER A 140 3.13 15.09 1.28
N ALA A 141 2.09 15.42 2.04
CA ALA A 141 2.19 15.75 3.46
C ALA A 141 2.43 14.54 4.39
N TYR A 142 2.11 13.31 3.95
CA TYR A 142 2.09 12.16 4.84
C TYR A 142 3.46 11.84 5.49
N LEU A 143 4.52 11.74 4.69
CA LEU A 143 5.86 11.41 5.22
C LEU A 143 6.42 12.53 6.13
N PRO A 144 6.35 13.82 5.76
CA PRO A 144 6.76 14.92 6.64
C PRO A 144 5.99 14.99 7.97
N GLU A 145 4.74 14.51 8.03
CA GLU A 145 3.93 14.47 9.25
C GLU A 145 4.26 13.29 10.20
N LEU A 146 5.11 12.35 9.76
CA LEU A 146 5.50 11.22 10.61
C LEU A 146 6.41 11.69 11.75
N PRO A 147 6.23 11.15 12.97
CA PRO A 147 7.21 11.30 14.05
C PRO A 147 8.58 10.82 13.61
N SER A 148 9.66 11.41 14.16
CA SER A 148 11.04 11.08 13.79
C SER A 148 11.35 9.59 13.95
N ASP A 149 10.81 8.95 14.99
CA ASP A 149 10.97 7.53 15.27
C ASP A 149 10.18 6.60 14.34
N MET A 150 9.38 7.16 13.43
CA MET A 150 8.64 6.43 12.38
C MET A 150 9.18 6.69 10.97
N THR A 151 10.30 7.40 10.85
CA THR A 151 10.95 7.67 9.55
C THR A 151 11.89 6.54 9.15
N ILE A 152 12.08 6.34 7.84
CA ILE A 152 13.02 5.37 7.28
C ILE A 152 14.03 6.12 6.40
N ASN A 153 15.32 5.86 6.64
CA ASN A 153 16.40 6.38 5.84
C ASN A 153 16.83 5.35 4.80
N PHE A 154 16.73 5.71 3.52
CA PHE A 154 17.17 4.87 2.42
C PHE A 154 18.65 5.08 2.13
N PRO A 155 19.48 4.02 2.14
CA PRO A 155 20.86 4.10 1.69
C PRO A 155 21.00 4.64 0.25
N PRO A 156 22.06 5.40 -0.07
CA PRO A 156 22.28 5.90 -1.44
C PRO A 156 22.74 4.81 -2.43
N ASP A 157 23.24 3.68 -1.92
CA ASP A 157 23.81 2.58 -2.70
C ASP A 157 22.78 1.54 -3.19
N SER A 158 21.49 1.91 -3.22
CA SER A 158 20.37 1.02 -3.59
C SER A 158 20.17 -0.21 -2.70
N SER A 159 20.92 -0.36 -1.60
CA SER A 159 20.75 -1.49 -0.66
C SER A 159 19.44 -1.37 0.14
N PRO A 160 18.90 -2.49 0.66
CA PRO A 160 17.72 -2.45 1.52
C PRO A 160 17.97 -1.60 2.79
N PRO A 161 17.04 -0.71 3.20
CA PRO A 161 17.21 0.10 4.40
C PRO A 161 17.20 -0.74 5.68
N TYR A 162 17.75 -0.19 6.76
CA TYR A 162 17.48 -0.69 8.10
C TYR A 162 16.04 -0.39 8.50
N LEU A 163 15.35 -1.37 9.10
CA LEU A 163 13.96 -1.23 9.53
C LEU A 163 13.90 -1.39 11.05
N PRO A 164 13.54 -0.35 11.83
CA PRO A 164 13.41 -0.48 13.28
C PRO A 164 12.32 -1.47 13.73
N SER A 165 11.33 -1.72 12.87
CA SER A 165 10.31 -2.76 13.04
C SER A 165 9.74 -3.16 11.68
N SER A 166 9.16 -4.37 11.59
CA SER A 166 8.41 -4.79 10.42
C SER A 166 7.19 -3.89 10.17
N PHE A 167 6.56 -3.39 11.23
CA PHE A 167 5.46 -2.42 11.15
C PHE A 167 5.85 -1.18 10.33
N LEU A 168 7.02 -0.59 10.56
CA LEU A 168 7.47 0.57 9.80
C LEU A 168 7.75 0.22 8.34
N GLY A 169 8.37 -0.94 8.07
CA GLY A 169 8.52 -1.44 6.70
C GLY A 169 7.17 -1.54 5.98
N ASN A 170 6.15 -2.05 6.68
CA ASN A 170 4.79 -2.20 6.16
C ASN A 170 4.09 -0.86 5.95
N LEU A 171 4.21 0.06 6.91
CA LEU A 171 3.64 1.42 6.84
C LEU A 171 4.15 2.18 5.61
N HIS A 172 5.47 2.21 5.43
CA HIS A 172 6.10 2.87 4.29
C HIS A 172 5.79 2.15 2.98
N SER A 173 5.66 0.83 2.99
CA SER A 173 5.22 0.08 1.82
C SER A 173 3.81 0.49 1.37
N TYR A 174 2.86 0.71 2.30
CA TYR A 174 1.55 1.27 1.93
C TYR A 174 1.65 2.67 1.32
N TYR A 175 2.60 3.48 1.78
CA TYR A 175 2.84 4.81 1.23
C TYR A 175 3.31 4.78 -0.22
N TYR A 176 4.33 4.00 -0.51
CA TYR A 176 4.81 3.89 -1.88
C TYR A 176 3.81 3.16 -2.79
N LEU A 177 2.98 2.27 -2.25
CA LEU A 177 1.85 1.75 -3.02
C LEU A 177 0.82 2.84 -3.33
N LEU A 178 0.48 3.70 -2.36
CA LEU A 178 -0.44 4.82 -2.57
C LEU A 178 0.08 5.77 -3.66
N GLN A 179 1.38 6.08 -3.67
CA GLN A 179 2.02 6.86 -4.73
C GLN A 179 1.83 6.21 -6.11
N ILE A 180 2.13 4.91 -6.24
CA ILE A 180 1.92 4.17 -7.51
C ILE A 180 0.45 4.23 -7.93
N LEU A 181 -0.48 3.99 -7.01
CA LEU A 181 -1.91 4.00 -7.31
C LEU A 181 -2.41 5.39 -7.70
N TYR A 182 -1.79 6.45 -7.19
CA TYR A 182 -2.08 7.83 -7.56
C TYR A 182 -1.50 8.22 -8.92
N HIS A 183 -0.23 7.94 -9.21
CA HIS A 183 0.37 8.41 -10.47
C HIS A 183 0.05 7.51 -11.67
N ARG A 184 -0.14 6.19 -11.48
CA ARG A 184 -0.30 5.25 -12.59
C ARG A 184 -1.53 5.50 -13.47
N PRO A 185 -2.73 5.78 -12.94
CA PRO A 185 -3.88 6.05 -13.79
C PRO A 185 -3.74 7.34 -14.59
N VAL A 186 -3.06 8.35 -14.04
CA VAL A 186 -2.76 9.61 -14.74
C VAL A 186 -1.97 9.36 -16.03
N LEU A 187 -1.00 8.45 -16.00
CA LEU A 187 -0.22 8.05 -17.19
C LEU A 187 -1.09 7.49 -18.33
N SER A 188 -2.28 6.97 -18.04
CA SER A 188 -3.21 6.48 -19.06
C SER A 188 -3.98 7.61 -19.77
N PHE A 189 -3.97 8.82 -19.20
CA PHE A 189 -4.60 10.01 -19.77
C PHE A 189 -3.61 10.94 -20.47
N LEU A 190 -2.31 10.76 -20.24
CA LEU A 190 -1.25 11.58 -20.83
C LEU A 190 -0.70 10.92 -22.08
N ASP A 191 -0.54 11.70 -23.14
CA ASP A 191 0.22 11.26 -24.31
C ASP A 191 1.72 11.46 -24.03
N PRO A 192 2.55 10.41 -24.11
CA PRO A 192 3.98 10.54 -23.78
C PRO A 192 4.77 11.44 -24.73
N THR A 193 4.23 11.77 -25.91
CA THR A 193 4.84 12.68 -26.88
C THR A 193 4.28 14.10 -26.79
N ALA A 194 2.97 14.26 -26.59
CA ALA A 194 2.35 15.58 -26.48
C ALA A 194 2.43 16.18 -25.07
N ASN A 195 2.56 15.35 -24.04
CA ASN A 195 2.63 15.75 -22.63
C ASN A 195 3.92 15.25 -21.96
N GLU A 196 5.04 15.20 -22.70
CA GLU A 196 6.30 14.57 -22.30
C GLU A 196 6.74 14.90 -20.86
N ALA A 197 6.80 16.20 -20.50
CA ALA A 197 7.26 16.61 -19.17
C ALA A 197 6.35 16.11 -18.02
N GLN A 198 5.02 16.17 -18.23
CA GLN A 198 4.06 15.68 -17.22
C GLN A 198 4.11 14.15 -17.15
N TRP A 199 4.16 13.48 -18.30
CA TRP A 199 4.27 12.03 -18.35
C TRP A 199 5.54 11.55 -17.64
N LYS A 200 6.70 12.17 -17.92
CA LYS A 200 7.98 11.89 -17.26
C LYS A 200 7.87 12.09 -15.75
N HIS A 201 7.27 13.18 -15.29
CA HIS A 201 7.06 13.41 -13.86
C HIS A 201 6.28 12.28 -13.18
N HIS A 202 5.08 11.92 -13.70
CA HIS A 202 4.27 10.85 -13.13
C HIS A 202 4.96 9.48 -13.23
N MET A 203 5.71 9.22 -14.31
CA MET A 203 6.45 7.97 -14.47
C MET A 203 7.60 7.87 -13.48
N MET A 204 8.35 8.95 -13.25
CA MET A 204 9.41 9.00 -12.24
C MET A 204 8.87 8.78 -10.84
N MET A 205 7.71 9.34 -10.49
CA MET A 205 7.05 9.10 -9.20
C MET A 205 6.67 7.63 -9.00
N CYS A 206 6.07 7.01 -10.03
CA CYS A 206 5.78 5.58 -10.04
C CYS A 206 7.06 4.74 -9.89
N TYR A 207 8.10 5.05 -10.67
CA TYR A 207 9.33 4.28 -10.72
C TYR A 207 10.13 4.37 -9.42
N ASN A 208 10.31 5.57 -8.86
CA ASN A 208 10.95 5.76 -7.56
C ASN A 208 10.20 5.04 -6.44
N SER A 209 8.87 5.07 -6.48
CA SER A 209 8.03 4.33 -5.52
C SER A 209 8.17 2.82 -5.67
N ALA A 210 8.28 2.32 -6.90
CA ALA A 210 8.54 0.91 -7.16
C ALA A 210 9.93 0.50 -6.64
N LYS A 211 10.97 1.31 -6.85
CA LYS A 211 12.30 1.06 -6.28
C LYS A 211 12.29 1.03 -4.74
N ALA A 212 11.59 1.99 -4.12
CA ALA A 212 11.45 2.03 -2.67
C ALA A 212 10.72 0.80 -2.12
N LEU A 213 9.62 0.37 -2.77
CA LEU A 213 8.91 -0.87 -2.42
C LEU A 213 9.79 -2.11 -2.50
N CYS A 214 10.60 -2.23 -3.57
CA CYS A 214 11.55 -3.34 -3.72
C CYS A 214 12.44 -3.46 -2.49
N ARG A 215 13.05 -2.32 -2.14
CA ARG A 215 14.03 -2.23 -1.04
C ARG A 215 13.39 -2.47 0.31
N LEU A 216 12.18 -1.96 0.54
CA LEU A 216 11.43 -2.22 1.76
C LEU A 216 11.06 -3.69 1.89
N GLN A 217 10.61 -4.34 0.82
CA GLN A 217 10.26 -5.76 0.84
C GLN A 217 11.49 -6.65 1.06
N GLU A 218 12.62 -6.34 0.42
CA GLU A 218 13.90 -7.00 0.68
C GLU A 218 14.34 -6.82 2.13
N ALA A 219 14.22 -5.60 2.68
CA ALA A 219 14.59 -5.32 4.06
C ALA A 219 13.69 -6.07 5.06
N THR A 220 12.38 -6.09 4.83
CA THR A 220 11.42 -6.84 5.65
C THR A 220 11.73 -8.33 5.60
N LEU A 221 11.92 -8.89 4.41
CA LEU A 221 12.28 -10.31 4.24
C LEU A 221 13.59 -10.64 4.95
N LYS A 222 14.62 -9.80 4.81
CA LYS A 222 15.94 -10.03 5.40
C LYS A 222 15.94 -9.93 6.94
N GLN A 223 15.20 -8.99 7.52
CA GLN A 223 15.24 -8.71 8.96
C GLN A 223 14.20 -9.48 9.75
N TYR A 224 13.03 -9.74 9.16
CA TYR A 224 11.86 -10.32 9.86
C TYR A 224 11.34 -11.60 9.20
N GLY A 225 11.85 -11.94 8.01
CA GLY A 225 11.47 -13.15 7.30
C GLY A 225 10.18 -13.01 6.50
N LEU A 226 9.78 -14.13 5.89
CA LEU A 226 8.64 -14.20 4.98
C LEU A 226 7.29 -13.95 5.67
N VAL A 227 7.18 -14.31 6.95
CA VAL A 227 5.96 -14.18 7.75
C VAL A 227 5.51 -12.72 7.84
N ASP A 228 6.45 -11.78 8.02
CA ASP A 228 6.10 -10.37 8.10
C ASP A 228 5.63 -9.80 6.76
N LEU A 229 6.15 -10.28 5.63
CA LEU A 229 5.58 -9.95 4.30
C LEU A 229 4.17 -10.53 4.13
N GLN A 230 3.89 -11.72 4.66
CA GLN A 230 2.56 -12.34 4.63
C GLN A 230 1.53 -11.60 5.51
N SER A 231 1.98 -10.96 6.60
CA SER A 231 1.10 -10.24 7.52
C SER A 231 0.44 -9.00 6.90
N MET A 232 1.03 -8.47 5.83
CA MET A 232 0.52 -7.28 5.14
C MET A 232 -0.80 -7.55 4.41
N GLN A 233 -1.85 -6.83 4.83
CA GLN A 233 -3.21 -7.01 4.32
C GLN A 233 -3.46 -6.21 3.03
N ARG A 234 -3.78 -6.89 1.93
CA ARG A 234 -4.46 -6.31 0.77
C ARG A 234 -5.02 -7.41 -0.13
N GLY A 235 -6.33 -7.61 -0.13
CA GLY A 235 -6.95 -8.69 -0.88
C GLY A 235 -6.36 -10.04 -0.46
N PHE A 236 -5.65 -10.70 -1.37
CA PHE A 236 -4.99 -11.98 -1.10
C PHE A 236 -3.58 -11.83 -0.52
N SER A 237 -2.82 -10.82 -0.96
CA SER A 237 -1.46 -10.56 -0.48
C SER A 237 -1.05 -9.18 -0.96
N PHE A 238 -0.69 -8.32 -0.01
CA PHE A 238 -0.12 -7.03 -0.35
C PHE A 238 1.16 -7.16 -1.16
N ALA A 239 2.08 -8.03 -0.72
CA ALA A 239 3.40 -8.16 -1.32
C ALA A 239 3.28 -8.52 -2.81
N LEU A 240 2.38 -9.44 -3.15
CA LEU A 240 2.13 -9.86 -4.54
C LEU A 240 1.43 -8.78 -5.36
N TYR A 241 0.40 -8.13 -4.82
CA TYR A 241 -0.27 -7.03 -5.52
C TYR A 241 0.68 -5.87 -5.83
N ALA A 242 1.45 -5.44 -4.82
CA ALA A 242 2.41 -4.36 -4.96
C ALA A 242 3.56 -4.77 -5.89
N GLY A 243 4.09 -5.99 -5.75
CA GLY A 243 5.18 -6.51 -6.58
C GLY A 243 4.80 -6.64 -8.05
N LEU A 244 3.63 -7.20 -8.38
CA LEU A 244 3.13 -7.25 -9.76
C LEU A 244 2.92 -5.85 -10.34
N SER A 245 2.45 -4.90 -9.53
CA SER A 245 2.33 -3.49 -9.95
C SER A 245 3.70 -2.88 -10.25
N CYS A 246 4.71 -3.18 -9.44
CA CYS A 246 6.09 -2.73 -9.64
C CYS A 246 6.74 -3.37 -10.87
N ILE A 247 6.53 -4.66 -11.11
CA ILE A 247 7.05 -5.40 -12.27
C ILE A 247 6.65 -4.71 -13.58
N VAL A 248 5.38 -4.31 -13.71
CA VAL A 248 4.90 -3.57 -14.90
C VAL A 248 5.61 -2.23 -15.06
N ILE A 249 5.83 -1.50 -13.96
CA ILE A 249 6.53 -0.20 -13.99
C ILE A 249 7.99 -0.38 -14.40
N HIS A 250 8.67 -1.40 -13.87
CA HIS A 250 10.05 -1.72 -14.23
C HIS A 250 10.18 -2.10 -15.70
N LEU A 251 9.24 -2.87 -16.26
CA LEU A 251 9.24 -3.19 -17.69
C LEU A 251 9.11 -1.95 -18.57
N VAL A 252 8.23 -1.00 -18.21
CA VAL A 252 8.11 0.28 -18.91
C VAL A 252 9.41 1.07 -18.81
N ALA A 253 10.05 1.08 -17.64
CA ALA A 253 11.32 1.77 -17.43
C ALA A 253 12.47 1.15 -18.26
N ILE A 254 12.55 -0.18 -18.39
CA ILE A 254 13.58 -0.87 -19.19
C ILE A 254 13.50 -0.47 -20.67
N VAL A 255 12.29 -0.32 -21.22
CA VAL A 255 12.11 0.05 -22.65
C VAL A 255 12.13 1.56 -22.88
N SER A 256 12.28 2.37 -21.83
CA SER A 256 12.35 3.82 -21.94
C SER A 256 13.68 4.25 -22.59
N PRO A 257 13.65 5.23 -23.52
CA PRO A 257 14.88 5.84 -24.03
C PRO A 257 15.54 6.78 -23.00
N ASP A 258 14.82 7.17 -21.94
CA ASP A 258 15.30 8.10 -20.91
C ASP A 258 16.28 7.41 -19.94
N PRO A 259 17.55 7.87 -19.85
CA PRO A 259 18.55 7.32 -18.93
C PRO A 259 18.14 7.40 -17.45
N ASP A 260 17.35 8.39 -17.07
CA ASP A 260 16.86 8.55 -15.69
C ASP A 260 15.92 7.40 -15.28
N LEU A 261 15.28 6.76 -16.27
CA LEU A 261 14.38 5.63 -16.08
C LEU A 261 15.06 4.29 -16.33
N ASN A 262 15.84 4.16 -17.41
CA ASN A 262 16.29 2.84 -17.88
C ASN A 262 17.56 2.31 -17.20
N SER A 263 18.38 3.19 -16.61
CA SER A 263 19.74 2.87 -16.17
C SER A 263 19.80 1.75 -15.12
N ASP A 264 18.90 1.76 -14.14
CA ASP A 264 18.82 0.76 -13.06
C ASP A 264 17.60 -0.18 -13.19
N ALA A 265 16.78 -0.04 -14.24
CA ALA A 265 15.49 -0.72 -14.34
C ALA A 265 15.62 -2.25 -14.47
N ARG A 266 16.66 -2.73 -15.16
CA ARG A 266 16.94 -4.17 -15.27
C ARG A 266 17.23 -4.80 -13.91
N GLU A 267 18.03 -4.11 -13.09
CA GLU A 267 18.41 -4.59 -11.76
C GLU A 267 17.17 -4.69 -10.85
N TYR A 268 16.38 -3.63 -10.79
CA TYR A 268 15.17 -3.61 -9.96
C TYR A 268 14.08 -4.57 -10.43
N PHE A 269 13.98 -4.81 -11.74
CA PHE A 269 13.11 -5.85 -12.28
C PHE A 269 13.51 -7.24 -11.78
N GLU A 270 14.80 -7.60 -11.89
CA GLU A 270 15.29 -8.88 -11.40
C GLU A 270 15.09 -9.06 -9.89
N ARG A 271 15.41 -8.02 -9.11
CA ARG A 271 15.24 -8.00 -7.65
C ARG A 271 13.79 -8.25 -7.25
N HIS A 272 12.84 -7.54 -7.88
CA HIS A 272 11.41 -7.77 -7.63
C HIS A 272 10.93 -9.14 -8.08
N MET A 273 11.42 -9.67 -9.20
CA MET A 273 11.05 -11.02 -9.64
C MET A 273 11.50 -12.08 -8.62
N ARG A 274 12.72 -11.97 -8.09
CA ARG A 274 13.20 -12.87 -7.01
C ARG A 274 12.38 -12.75 -5.73
N LEU A 275 11.96 -11.53 -5.37
CA LEU A 275 11.01 -11.33 -4.27
C LEU A 275 9.68 -12.04 -4.55
N MET A 276 9.13 -11.92 -5.77
CA MET A 276 7.87 -12.59 -6.12
C MET A 276 8.00 -14.12 -6.08
N GLU A 277 9.11 -14.68 -6.55
CA GLU A 277 9.40 -16.12 -6.42
C GLU A 277 9.36 -16.57 -4.96
N THR A 278 10.05 -15.84 -4.08
CA THR A 278 10.08 -16.14 -2.64
C THR A 278 8.70 -16.00 -2.00
N VAL A 279 7.94 -14.96 -2.36
CA VAL A 279 6.61 -14.73 -1.79
C VAL A 279 5.61 -15.80 -2.27
N MET A 280 5.76 -16.34 -3.47
CA MET A 280 4.89 -17.40 -3.98
C MET A 280 5.04 -18.72 -3.23
N GLU A 281 6.20 -19.02 -2.65
CA GLU A 281 6.39 -20.18 -1.75
C GLU A 281 5.43 -20.14 -0.56
N ALA A 282 5.08 -18.93 -0.10
CA ALA A 282 4.20 -18.66 1.02
C ALA A 282 2.71 -18.67 0.66
N TRP A 283 2.35 -18.54 -0.62
CA TRP A 283 0.98 -18.37 -1.09
C TRP A 283 0.70 -19.29 -2.29
N PRO A 284 0.45 -20.60 -2.07
CA PRO A 284 0.19 -21.56 -3.15
C PRO A 284 -1.20 -21.35 -3.75
N MET A 285 -1.33 -20.30 -4.54
CA MET A 285 -2.53 -19.87 -5.25
C MET A 285 -2.34 -20.17 -6.73
N PRO A 286 -2.96 -21.23 -7.30
CA PRO A 286 -2.65 -21.69 -8.65
C PRO A 286 -2.81 -20.62 -9.74
N ASP A 287 -3.84 -19.77 -9.65
CA ASP A 287 -4.08 -18.71 -10.63
C ASP A 287 -3.01 -17.61 -10.59
N LEU A 288 -2.45 -17.34 -9.42
CA LEU A 288 -1.41 -16.34 -9.24
C LEU A 288 -0.03 -16.91 -9.58
N GLN A 289 0.22 -18.17 -9.22
CA GLN A 289 1.41 -18.90 -9.62
C GLN A 289 1.55 -18.88 -11.14
N LYS A 290 0.46 -19.16 -11.88
CA LYS A 290 0.45 -19.04 -13.35
C LYS A 290 0.84 -17.66 -13.86
N GLN A 291 0.47 -16.57 -13.17
CA GLN A 291 0.85 -15.22 -13.59
C GLN A 291 2.36 -14.99 -13.40
N VAL A 292 2.91 -15.40 -12.26
CA VAL A 292 4.35 -15.28 -11.98
C VAL A 292 5.16 -16.18 -12.92
N ASP A 293 4.69 -17.41 -13.15
CA ASP A 293 5.32 -18.36 -14.07
C ASP A 293 5.29 -17.84 -15.51
N ALA A 294 4.19 -17.25 -15.98
CA ALA A 294 4.12 -16.67 -17.32
C ALA A 294 5.12 -15.52 -17.51
N ILE A 295 5.30 -14.66 -16.50
CA ILE A 295 6.33 -13.60 -16.54
C ILE A 295 7.73 -14.24 -16.55
N ARG A 296 7.93 -15.30 -15.78
CA ARG A 296 9.20 -16.04 -15.74
C ARG A 296 9.54 -16.70 -17.06
N GLU A 297 8.59 -17.38 -17.70
CA GLU A 297 8.76 -17.97 -19.04
C GLU A 297 9.10 -16.92 -20.10
N ALA A 298 8.42 -15.77 -20.04
CA ALA A 298 8.66 -14.67 -20.98
C ALA A 298 10.06 -14.07 -20.83
N PHE A 299 10.50 -13.79 -19.60
CA PHE A 299 11.64 -12.91 -19.34
C PHE A 299 12.87 -13.56 -18.68
N SER A 300 12.76 -14.76 -18.11
CA SER A 300 13.90 -15.41 -17.43
C SER A 300 14.91 -15.97 -18.43
N ALA A 301 16.20 -15.78 -18.15
CA ALA A 301 17.29 -16.40 -18.89
C ALA A 301 17.30 -17.93 -18.75
N ASP A 302 16.85 -18.45 -17.60
CA ASP A 302 16.77 -19.88 -17.30
C ASP A 302 15.60 -20.14 -16.31
N ILE A 303 14.62 -20.94 -16.73
CA ILE A 303 13.45 -21.29 -15.91
C ILE A 303 13.78 -22.30 -14.80
N GLY A 304 14.97 -22.89 -14.79
CA GLY A 304 15.46 -23.79 -13.73
C GLY A 304 16.26 -23.11 -12.62
N ARG A 305 16.54 -21.80 -12.71
CA ARG A 305 17.39 -21.04 -11.76
C ARG A 305 16.70 -19.78 -11.21
N PRO A 306 17.11 -19.22 -10.06
CA PRO A 306 16.55 -17.95 -9.57
C PRO A 306 16.50 -16.88 -10.66
N PHE A 307 15.45 -16.05 -10.67
CA PHE A 307 15.20 -15.14 -11.78
C PHE A 307 16.42 -14.29 -12.17
N VAL A 308 16.74 -14.28 -13.47
CA VAL A 308 17.70 -13.38 -14.12
C VAL A 308 17.09 -12.96 -15.44
N LEU A 309 17.09 -11.67 -15.77
CA LEU A 309 16.48 -11.17 -17.00
C LEU A 309 17.32 -11.61 -18.22
N LYS A 310 16.66 -12.07 -19.29
CA LYS A 310 17.32 -12.40 -20.56
C LYS A 310 18.22 -11.24 -21.01
N PRO A 311 19.52 -11.48 -21.33
CA PRO A 311 20.41 -10.44 -21.83
C PRO A 311 19.91 -9.79 -23.12
N SER A 312 19.13 -10.53 -23.90
CA SER A 312 18.58 -10.08 -25.18
C SER A 312 17.42 -9.09 -25.04
N PHE A 313 16.63 -9.13 -23.95
CA PHE A 313 15.54 -8.16 -23.75
C PHE A 313 16.10 -6.73 -23.58
N PRO A 314 15.48 -5.66 -24.10
CA PRO A 314 14.23 -5.63 -24.86
C PRO A 314 14.41 -5.80 -26.38
N TYR A 315 15.64 -5.94 -26.88
CA TYR A 315 15.96 -5.87 -28.31
C TYR A 315 16.06 -7.23 -29.02
N GLY A 316 15.99 -8.33 -28.28
CA GLY A 316 15.91 -9.69 -28.80
C GLY A 316 14.47 -10.10 -29.03
N SER A 317 14.19 -10.67 -30.20
CA SER A 317 12.91 -11.32 -30.48
C SER A 317 12.62 -12.44 -29.48
N PRO A 318 11.33 -12.70 -29.13
CA PRO A 318 10.91 -13.74 -28.20
C PRO A 318 11.49 -15.13 -28.52
#